data_AF-A0A174PVS4-F1
#
_entry.id   AF-A0A174PVS4-F1
#
_cell.length_a   1.000
_cell.length_b   1.000
_cell.length_c   1.000
_cell.angle_alpha   90.00
_cell.angle_beta   90.00
_cell.angle_gamma   90.00
#
_symmetry.space_group_name_H-M   'P 1'
#
loop_
_entity.id
_entity.type
_entity.pdbx_description
1 polymer ?
#
loop_
_entity_poly.entity_id
_entity_poly.type
_entity_poly.pdbx_seq_one_letter_code
_entity_poly.pdbx_strand_id
1 'polypeptide(L)'
;MKMNRAKKGAVVLNKVYGDFYIVDSNSKDENGKIVSAQALCIKVDDYLESLNIRFSSDNKRELFLRELEKNEVPLYCVDGQSEVTMTEKNAICFRVIKDSYENLVAENWYVSDGVLVKNGHPAAEQGEIEIDHILAIFPHKILLGVKAGEDKISLMYFDPNYVGKEFRSALKGITIPVPEKVTLANDNLLLYYSRTHMEEKEEGDEKTTEEIVDASGYVIYDSEGSLLDHEEYDTDPDEAHEIDTPLGKYVISTDNFIVFQGEFNGKPFTNIYSRKYNELRSIELASKVSSAEENVDGFMLIKTADELAVVSDSGNELVLKPSKQLSKALDQLYGYGYLVDYCNKGRYFILTFASDSYEVKTLKGTFTSDIGLVLTVE
;
A
#
# COMPACT_ATOMS: atom_id res chain seq x y z
N MET A 1 15.00 15.28 7.73
CA MET A 1 15.99 16.13 7.02
C MET A 1 16.86 16.92 8.02
N LYS A 2 18.09 17.34 7.67
CA LYS A 2 18.88 18.33 8.46
C LYS A 2 18.44 19.76 8.13
N MET A 3 18.25 20.63 9.12
CA MET A 3 17.75 22.01 8.91
C MET A 3 18.56 22.87 7.93
N ASN A 4 19.86 22.64 7.79
CA ASN A 4 20.69 23.35 6.80
C ASN A 4 20.28 23.11 5.33
N ARG A 5 19.39 22.15 5.07
CA ARG A 5 18.81 21.88 3.75
C ARG A 5 17.51 22.67 3.49
N ALA A 6 16.90 23.28 4.52
CA ALA A 6 15.70 24.11 4.41
C ALA A 6 16.02 25.53 3.90
N LYS A 7 16.64 25.62 2.72
CA LYS A 7 16.95 26.89 2.06
C LYS A 7 15.69 27.44 1.39
N LYS A 8 15.56 28.77 1.31
CA LYS A 8 14.48 29.41 0.54
C LYS A 8 14.42 28.83 -0.88
N GLY A 9 13.23 28.45 -1.33
CA GLY A 9 12.96 27.80 -2.61
C GLY A 9 13.13 26.28 -2.62
N ALA A 10 13.55 25.65 -1.52
CA ALA A 10 13.60 24.20 -1.43
C ALA A 10 12.18 23.61 -1.35
N VAL A 11 11.90 22.60 -2.17
CA VAL A 11 10.69 21.78 -2.05
C VAL A 11 10.95 20.66 -1.05
N VAL A 12 10.01 20.44 -0.14
CA VAL A 12 10.06 19.42 0.89
C VAL A 12 8.75 18.63 0.93
N LEU A 13 8.86 17.31 0.95
CA LEU A 13 7.79 16.39 1.26
C LEU A 13 7.58 16.32 2.77
N ASN A 14 6.33 16.41 3.19
CA ASN A 14 5.87 16.08 4.53
C ASN A 14 5.71 14.57 4.70
N LYS A 15 6.43 13.99 5.65
CA LYS A 15 6.40 12.54 5.95
C LYS A 15 5.18 12.10 6.77
N VAL A 16 4.43 13.03 7.36
CA VAL A 16 3.22 12.74 8.14
C VAL A 16 2.01 12.63 7.22
N TYR A 17 1.84 13.59 6.31
CA TYR A 17 0.65 13.69 5.46
C TYR A 17 0.90 13.43 3.96
N GLY A 18 2.17 13.30 3.54
CA GLY A 18 2.52 13.10 2.13
C GLY A 18 2.46 14.38 1.27
N ASP A 19 2.08 15.53 1.83
CA ASP A 19 1.99 16.80 1.10
C ASP A 19 3.34 17.42 0.74
N PHE A 20 3.35 18.27 -0.29
CA PHE A 20 4.52 19.04 -0.69
C PHE A 20 4.48 20.47 -0.18
N TYR A 21 5.62 20.99 0.25
CA TYR A 21 5.79 22.35 0.73
C TYR A 21 6.98 23.01 0.05
N ILE A 22 6.93 24.33 -0.12
CA ILE A 22 8.09 25.14 -0.53
C ILE A 22 8.55 26.00 0.63
N VAL A 23 9.85 25.99 0.91
CA VAL A 23 10.43 26.87 1.93
C VAL A 23 10.40 28.31 1.43
N ASP A 24 9.56 29.15 2.03
CA ASP A 24 9.47 30.57 1.68
C ASP A 24 10.54 31.41 2.37
N SER A 25 10.82 31.12 3.65
CA SER A 25 11.77 31.90 4.42
C SER A 25 12.54 31.02 5.41
N ASN A 26 13.73 31.46 5.80
CA ASN A 26 14.51 30.81 6.85
C ASN A 26 15.21 31.82 7.73
N SER A 27 15.43 31.43 8.98
CA SER A 27 16.22 32.17 9.96
C SER A 27 17.52 31.42 10.25
N LYS A 28 18.60 32.17 10.41
CA LYS A 28 19.94 31.63 10.69
C LYS A 28 20.44 32.12 12.04
N ASP A 29 21.28 31.32 12.69
CA ASP A 29 22.03 31.74 13.88
C ASP A 29 23.25 32.60 13.51
N GLU A 30 23.99 33.03 14.54
CA GLU A 30 25.24 33.81 14.41
C GLU A 30 26.33 33.12 13.59
N ASN A 31 26.29 31.79 13.46
CA ASN A 31 27.22 30.98 12.68
C ASN A 31 26.70 30.68 11.27
N GLY A 32 25.55 31.24 10.88
CA GLY A 32 24.93 31.03 9.57
C GLY A 32 24.23 29.69 9.40
N LYS A 33 24.07 28.88 10.47
CA LYS A 33 23.30 27.63 10.46
C LYS A 33 21.81 27.97 10.42
N ILE A 34 21.04 27.29 9.59
CA ILE A 34 19.58 27.47 9.55
C ILE A 34 18.98 26.82 10.80
N VAL A 35 18.24 27.60 11.59
CA VAL A 35 17.62 27.16 12.85
C VAL A 35 16.10 26.99 12.74
N SER A 36 15.47 27.75 11.86
CA SER A 36 14.04 27.62 11.53
C SER A 36 13.79 28.01 10.08
N ALA A 37 12.70 27.47 9.52
CA ALA A 37 12.22 27.82 8.19
C ALA A 37 10.68 27.83 8.18
N GLN A 38 10.09 28.79 7.48
CA GLN A 38 8.67 28.77 7.17
C GLN A 38 8.50 28.13 5.80
N ALA A 39 7.63 27.12 5.75
CA ALA A 39 7.30 26.43 4.53
C ALA A 39 5.80 26.59 4.26
N LEU A 40 5.48 26.87 3.00
CA LEU A 40 4.13 27.07 2.53
C LEU A 40 3.69 25.82 1.78
N CYS A 41 2.49 25.34 2.10
CA CYS A 41 1.92 24.19 1.40
C CYS A 41 1.74 24.50 -0.08
N ILE A 42 2.18 23.58 -0.94
CA ILE A 42 1.94 23.64 -2.37
C ILE A 42 0.57 23.04 -2.60
N LYS A 43 -0.41 23.89 -2.94
CA LYS A 43 -1.74 23.45 -3.32
C LYS A 43 -1.74 23.00 -4.76
N VAL A 44 -1.30 21.76 -4.89
CA VAL A 44 -1.32 21.03 -6.14
C VAL A 44 -2.74 21.01 -6.73
N ASP A 45 -3.77 20.73 -5.93
CA ASP A 45 -5.13 20.56 -6.44
C ASP A 45 -5.74 21.86 -6.98
N ASP A 46 -5.60 22.99 -6.27
CA ASP A 46 -6.08 24.29 -6.75
C ASP A 46 -5.40 24.70 -8.07
N TYR A 47 -4.13 24.33 -8.27
CA TYR A 47 -3.42 24.56 -9.53
C TYR A 47 -3.96 23.67 -10.66
N LEU A 48 -4.16 22.37 -10.40
CA LEU A 48 -4.76 21.43 -11.36
C LEU A 48 -6.18 21.86 -11.76
N GLU A 49 -6.99 22.29 -10.79
CA GLU A 49 -8.31 22.87 -11.02
C GLU A 49 -8.25 24.17 -11.83
N SER A 50 -7.29 25.05 -11.56
CA SER A 50 -7.10 26.30 -12.32
C SER A 50 -6.73 26.06 -13.78
N LEU A 51 -6.05 24.95 -14.07
CA LEU A 51 -5.75 24.48 -15.42
C LEU A 51 -6.87 23.63 -16.02
N ASN A 52 -7.95 23.40 -15.28
CA ASN A 52 -9.07 22.56 -15.65
C ASN A 52 -8.64 21.11 -15.96
N ILE A 53 -7.55 20.66 -15.34
CA ILE A 53 -7.01 19.30 -15.47
C ILE A 53 -7.66 18.45 -14.40
N ARG A 54 -8.38 17.41 -14.82
CA ARG A 54 -8.98 16.41 -13.93
C ARG A 54 -8.35 15.06 -14.22
N PHE A 55 -7.84 14.42 -13.18
CA PHE A 55 -7.27 13.08 -13.29
C PHE A 55 -8.37 12.05 -13.11
N SER A 56 -8.29 10.98 -13.89
CA SER A 56 -9.23 9.86 -13.77
C SER A 56 -8.91 8.93 -12.59
N SER A 57 -7.77 9.10 -11.93
CA SER A 57 -7.33 8.33 -10.76
C SER A 57 -6.19 9.02 -10.00
N ASP A 58 -6.04 8.67 -8.72
CA ASP A 58 -5.03 9.25 -7.81
C ASP A 58 -3.58 8.90 -8.23
N ASN A 59 -3.32 7.69 -8.73
CA ASN A 59 -2.00 7.32 -9.29
C ASN A 59 -1.59 8.24 -10.45
N LYS A 60 -2.52 8.59 -11.36
CA LYS A 60 -2.20 9.47 -12.50
C LYS A 60 -1.90 10.89 -12.06
N ARG A 61 -2.59 11.35 -11.02
CA ARG A 61 -2.29 12.62 -10.35
C ARG A 61 -0.88 12.57 -9.78
N GLU A 62 -0.52 11.54 -9.02
CA GLU A 62 0.80 11.46 -8.40
C GLU A 62 1.96 11.39 -9.42
N LEU A 63 1.81 10.60 -10.48
CA LEU A 63 2.83 10.50 -11.53
C LEU A 63 2.98 11.83 -12.30
N PHE A 64 1.89 12.54 -12.57
CA PHE A 64 1.92 13.88 -13.19
C PHE A 64 2.64 14.92 -12.31
N LEU A 65 2.45 14.86 -10.99
CA LEU A 65 3.12 15.76 -10.06
C LEU A 65 4.63 15.51 -9.99
N ARG A 66 5.04 14.24 -10.00
CA ARG A 66 6.46 13.89 -10.08
C ARG A 66 7.08 14.35 -11.42
N GLU A 67 6.31 14.41 -12.51
CA GLU A 67 6.76 14.90 -13.83
C GLU A 67 6.87 16.43 -13.90
N LEU A 68 5.94 17.18 -13.30
CA LEU A 68 6.06 18.64 -13.14
C LEU A 68 7.29 19.02 -12.32
N GLU A 69 7.60 18.25 -11.28
CA GLU A 69 8.79 18.43 -10.43
C GLU A 69 10.11 18.16 -11.18
N LYS A 70 10.10 17.26 -12.18
CA LYS A 70 11.27 16.97 -13.04
C LYS A 70 11.62 18.09 -14.01
N ASN A 71 10.60 18.73 -14.60
CA ASN A 71 10.76 19.59 -15.79
C ASN A 71 10.99 21.08 -15.47
N GLU A 72 11.33 21.43 -14.23
CA GLU A 72 11.64 22.80 -13.79
C GLU A 72 10.56 23.84 -14.14
N VAL A 73 9.29 23.44 -14.24
CA VAL A 73 8.18 24.37 -14.52
C VAL A 73 7.85 25.12 -13.22
N PRO A 74 8.04 26.45 -13.13
CA PRO A 74 7.84 27.18 -11.89
C PRO A 74 6.36 27.50 -11.73
N LEU A 75 5.57 26.54 -11.22
CA LEU A 75 4.14 26.72 -11.00
C LEU A 75 3.78 26.24 -9.59
N TYR A 76 3.77 27.16 -8.64
CA TYR A 76 3.29 26.92 -7.28
C TYR A 76 2.11 27.85 -7.01
N CYS A 77 0.89 27.30 -6.96
CA CYS A 77 -0.22 27.95 -6.26
C CYS A 77 0.01 27.74 -4.77
N VAL A 78 0.45 28.82 -4.11
CA VAL A 78 0.72 28.81 -2.68
C VAL A 78 -0.56 29.17 -1.96
N ASP A 79 -1.01 28.32 -1.03
CA ASP A 79 -2.28 28.50 -0.30
C ASP A 79 -2.37 29.81 0.48
N GLY A 80 -1.23 30.32 0.97
CA GLY A 80 -1.20 31.50 1.85
C GLY A 80 -1.96 31.33 3.18
N GLN A 81 -2.62 30.20 3.43
CA GLN A 81 -3.40 29.90 4.64
C GLN A 81 -2.84 28.72 5.45
N SER A 82 -2.15 27.76 4.81
CA SER A 82 -1.55 26.60 5.48
C SER A 82 -0.03 26.78 5.64
N GLU A 83 0.38 27.38 6.76
CA GLU A 83 1.79 27.60 7.12
C GLU A 83 2.29 26.54 8.12
N VAL A 84 3.43 25.91 7.82
CA VAL A 84 4.12 25.02 8.77
C VAL A 84 5.50 25.59 9.09
N THR A 85 5.80 25.68 10.38
CA THR A 85 7.13 26.09 10.86
C THR A 85 8.02 24.87 11.03
N MET A 86 9.04 24.77 10.19
CA MET A 86 10.10 23.77 10.31
C MET A 86 11.16 24.23 11.31
N THR A 87 11.49 23.36 12.25
CA THR A 87 12.49 23.56 13.30
C THR A 87 13.40 22.33 13.37
N GLU A 88 14.52 22.43 14.07
CA GLU A 88 15.39 21.26 14.29
C GLU A 88 14.67 20.07 14.95
N LYS A 89 13.60 20.32 15.72
CA LYS A 89 12.82 19.29 16.42
C LYS A 89 11.90 18.48 15.50
N ASN A 90 11.32 19.10 14.47
CA ASN A 90 10.36 18.44 13.57
C ASN A 90 10.91 18.25 12.14
N ALA A 91 12.14 18.68 11.86
CA ALA A 91 12.78 18.55 10.54
C ALA A 91 12.85 17.10 10.03
N ILE A 92 12.79 16.11 10.93
CA ILE A 92 12.75 14.69 10.58
C ILE A 92 11.48 14.29 9.84
N CYS A 93 10.37 14.98 10.11
CA CYS A 93 9.08 14.85 9.43
C CYS A 93 9.10 15.39 7.99
N PHE A 94 10.25 15.79 7.46
CA PHE A 94 10.37 16.30 6.09
C PHE A 94 11.53 15.65 5.32
N ARG A 95 11.35 15.47 4.00
CA ARG A 95 12.34 14.95 3.03
C ARG A 95 12.41 15.84 1.78
N VAL A 96 13.56 15.94 1.13
CA VAL A 96 13.70 16.63 -0.17
C VAL A 96 13.54 15.61 -1.29
N ILE A 97 12.68 15.87 -2.29
CA ILE A 97 12.41 14.94 -3.40
C ILE A 97 12.93 15.53 -4.73
N LYS A 98 13.33 14.63 -5.64
CA LYS A 98 13.29 14.84 -7.10
C LYS A 98 13.10 13.48 -7.82
N ASP A 99 12.30 13.50 -8.90
CA ASP A 99 12.19 12.58 -10.07
C ASP A 99 10.98 11.58 -10.23
N SER A 100 10.36 11.62 -11.44
CA SER A 100 9.12 11.05 -12.09
C SER A 100 9.04 9.60 -12.65
N TYR A 101 7.94 9.08 -13.28
CA TYR A 101 7.20 9.47 -14.54
C TYR A 101 5.75 8.88 -14.61
N GLU A 102 4.91 9.43 -15.52
CA GLU A 102 3.46 9.27 -15.88
C GLU A 102 2.84 7.90 -16.24
N ASN A 103 1.50 7.83 -16.17
CA ASN A 103 0.66 6.92 -16.97
C ASN A 103 -0.69 7.54 -17.45
N LEU A 104 -1.16 7.11 -18.63
CA LEU A 104 -2.17 7.79 -19.49
C LEU A 104 -3.62 7.22 -19.43
N VAL A 105 -4.59 8.16 -19.55
CA VAL A 105 -5.93 8.19 -20.22
C VAL A 105 -7.06 7.17 -19.90
N ALA A 106 -8.30 7.68 -19.94
CA ALA A 106 -9.58 7.00 -19.75
C ALA A 106 -10.25 6.65 -21.11
N GLU A 107 -10.78 5.43 -21.24
CA GLU A 107 -11.56 4.99 -22.40
C GLU A 107 -12.99 4.56 -21.99
N ASN A 108 -14.01 4.91 -22.80
CA ASN A 108 -15.45 4.62 -22.58
C ASN A 108 -15.83 3.15 -22.86
N TRP A 109 -15.36 2.23 -22.04
CA TRP A 109 -15.75 0.81 -22.05
C TRP A 109 -16.70 0.47 -20.91
N TYR A 110 -17.66 -0.42 -21.15
CA TYR A 110 -18.56 -0.93 -20.10
C TYR A 110 -19.13 -2.30 -20.48
N VAL A 111 -19.76 -2.96 -19.52
CA VAL A 111 -20.49 -4.24 -19.72
C VAL A 111 -22.00 -3.96 -19.70
N SER A 112 -22.73 -4.55 -20.65
CA SER A 112 -24.20 -4.49 -20.70
C SER A 112 -24.76 -5.87 -21.00
N ASP A 113 -25.56 -6.41 -20.08
CA ASP A 113 -26.19 -7.74 -20.21
C ASP A 113 -25.21 -8.85 -20.63
N GLY A 114 -24.05 -8.89 -19.98
CA GLY A 114 -23.01 -9.88 -20.28
C GLY A 114 -22.09 -9.52 -21.45
N VAL A 115 -22.32 -8.40 -22.16
CA VAL A 115 -21.61 -8.02 -23.39
C VAL A 115 -20.62 -6.87 -23.16
N LEU A 116 -19.39 -6.99 -23.68
CA LEU A 116 -18.43 -5.88 -23.70
C LEU A 116 -18.84 -4.83 -24.75
N VAL A 117 -19.01 -3.59 -24.32
CA VAL A 117 -19.49 -2.47 -25.14
C VAL A 117 -18.46 -1.33 -25.16
N LYS A 118 -18.20 -0.79 -26.35
CA LYS A 118 -17.46 0.47 -26.55
C LYS A 118 -18.37 1.48 -27.25
N ASN A 119 -18.56 2.65 -26.66
CA ASN A 119 -19.35 3.74 -27.25
C ASN A 119 -20.76 3.31 -27.73
N GLY A 120 -21.46 2.47 -26.95
CA GLY A 120 -22.83 2.05 -27.29
C GLY A 120 -22.93 0.86 -28.25
N HIS A 121 -21.81 0.31 -28.73
CA HIS A 121 -21.80 -0.83 -29.65
C HIS A 121 -21.03 -2.03 -29.08
N PRO A 122 -21.50 -3.27 -29.32
CA PRO A 122 -20.74 -4.47 -28.97
C PRO A 122 -19.32 -4.42 -29.55
N ALA A 123 -18.33 -4.72 -28.71
CA ALA A 123 -16.93 -4.62 -29.06
C ALA A 123 -16.47 -5.70 -30.07
N ALA A 124 -17.07 -6.88 -29.98
CA ALA A 124 -16.81 -8.05 -30.82
C ALA A 124 -17.98 -9.05 -30.78
N GLU A 125 -17.95 -10.05 -31.66
CA GLU A 125 -18.81 -11.23 -31.53
C GLU A 125 -18.31 -12.09 -30.37
N GLN A 126 -19.14 -12.27 -29.35
CA GLN A 126 -18.73 -12.80 -28.05
C GLN A 126 -19.13 -14.27 -27.83
N GLY A 127 -20.02 -14.81 -28.68
CA GLY A 127 -20.47 -16.20 -28.60
C GLY A 127 -21.20 -16.50 -27.29
N GLU A 128 -20.82 -17.60 -26.63
CA GLU A 128 -21.39 -18.06 -25.35
C GLU A 128 -20.73 -17.43 -24.12
N ILE A 129 -19.78 -16.51 -24.30
CA ILE A 129 -19.07 -15.85 -23.20
C ILE A 129 -19.98 -14.79 -22.57
N GLU A 130 -20.23 -14.94 -21.26
CA GLU A 130 -20.94 -13.96 -20.43
C GLU A 130 -19.93 -13.21 -19.54
N ILE A 131 -19.68 -11.95 -19.87
CA ILE A 131 -18.77 -11.09 -19.11
C ILE A 131 -19.51 -10.55 -17.89
N ASP A 132 -18.95 -10.77 -16.72
CA ASP A 132 -19.51 -10.25 -15.47
C ASP A 132 -19.08 -8.79 -15.26
N HIS A 133 -17.77 -8.52 -15.39
CA HIS A 133 -17.22 -7.18 -15.16
C HIS A 133 -15.89 -6.94 -15.90
N ILE A 134 -15.59 -5.67 -16.20
CA ILE A 134 -14.26 -5.22 -16.62
C ILE A 134 -13.41 -5.05 -15.36
N LEU A 135 -12.33 -5.81 -15.26
CA LEU A 135 -11.39 -5.75 -14.14
C LEU A 135 -10.39 -4.61 -14.32
N ALA A 136 -9.86 -4.44 -15.54
CA ALA A 136 -8.93 -3.36 -15.85
C ALA A 136 -8.84 -3.07 -17.36
N ILE A 137 -8.35 -1.89 -17.70
CA ILE A 137 -8.06 -1.46 -19.06
C ILE A 137 -6.58 -1.03 -19.11
N PHE A 138 -5.80 -1.74 -19.92
CA PHE A 138 -4.40 -1.50 -20.23
C PHE A 138 -4.27 -0.89 -21.64
N PRO A 139 -3.12 -0.31 -22.02
CA PRO A 139 -2.92 0.33 -23.33
C PRO A 139 -3.28 -0.55 -24.54
N HIS A 140 -3.09 -1.87 -24.43
CA HIS A 140 -3.34 -2.83 -25.51
C HIS A 140 -4.27 -3.99 -25.13
N LYS A 141 -4.83 -4.00 -23.90
CA LYS A 141 -5.62 -5.14 -23.41
C LYS A 141 -6.70 -4.67 -22.44
N ILE A 142 -7.82 -5.38 -22.40
CA ILE A 142 -8.86 -5.22 -21.40
C ILE A 142 -8.95 -6.52 -20.63
N LEU A 143 -8.73 -6.49 -19.33
CA LEU A 143 -8.92 -7.65 -18.47
C LEU A 143 -10.39 -7.75 -18.06
N LEU A 144 -10.93 -8.95 -18.17
CA LEU A 144 -12.35 -9.26 -18.02
C LEU A 144 -12.51 -10.42 -17.04
N GLY A 145 -13.49 -10.30 -16.14
CA GLY A 145 -14.03 -11.42 -15.38
C GLY A 145 -15.19 -12.03 -16.15
N VAL A 146 -15.06 -13.29 -16.57
CA VAL A 146 -16.09 -14.04 -17.30
C VAL A 146 -16.71 -15.05 -16.35
N LYS A 147 -18.04 -15.17 -16.30
CA LYS A 147 -18.72 -16.11 -15.41
C LYS A 147 -18.27 -17.55 -15.66
N ALA A 148 -17.89 -18.24 -14.59
CA ALA A 148 -17.45 -19.64 -14.61
C ALA A 148 -18.10 -20.50 -13.51
N GLY A 149 -19.09 -19.95 -12.80
CA GLY A 149 -19.82 -20.57 -11.69
C GLY A 149 -20.70 -19.54 -10.99
N GLU A 150 -21.31 -19.90 -9.86
CA GLU A 150 -22.08 -18.93 -9.04
C GLU A 150 -21.18 -17.86 -8.40
N ASP A 151 -19.98 -18.24 -7.95
CA ASP A 151 -19.03 -17.40 -7.22
C ASP A 151 -17.64 -17.34 -7.87
N LYS A 152 -17.46 -17.96 -9.04
CA LYS A 152 -16.19 -18.07 -9.76
C LYS A 152 -16.20 -17.36 -11.10
N ILE A 153 -15.05 -16.81 -11.45
CA ILE A 153 -14.77 -16.22 -12.76
C ILE A 153 -13.56 -16.87 -13.42
N SER A 154 -13.58 -16.91 -14.75
CA SER A 154 -12.39 -17.08 -15.58
C SER A 154 -11.84 -15.70 -15.95
N LEU A 155 -10.53 -15.54 -15.83
CA LEU A 155 -9.85 -14.34 -16.30
C LEU A 155 -9.61 -14.41 -17.81
N MET A 156 -10.06 -13.38 -18.52
CA MET A 156 -9.85 -13.24 -19.96
C MET A 156 -9.32 -11.86 -20.32
N TYR A 157 -8.59 -11.79 -21.44
CA TYR A 157 -8.16 -10.56 -22.06
C TYR A 157 -8.83 -10.35 -23.42
N PHE A 158 -9.18 -9.09 -23.69
CA PHE A 158 -9.60 -8.62 -25.01
C PHE A 158 -8.63 -7.54 -25.50
N ASP A 159 -8.00 -7.75 -26.65
CA ASP A 159 -7.17 -6.74 -27.31
C ASP A 159 -8.00 -6.07 -28.43
N PRO A 160 -8.37 -4.78 -28.29
CA PRO A 160 -9.16 -4.09 -29.30
C PRO A 160 -8.43 -3.90 -30.64
N ASN A 161 -7.10 -4.00 -30.66
CA ASN A 161 -6.25 -3.82 -31.83
C ASN A 161 -5.91 -5.15 -32.52
N TYR A 162 -6.22 -6.30 -31.90
CA TYR A 162 -6.00 -7.60 -32.50
C TYR A 162 -6.98 -7.86 -33.66
N VAL A 163 -6.45 -8.27 -34.82
CA VAL A 163 -7.22 -8.41 -36.07
C VAL A 163 -8.41 -9.37 -35.95
N GLY A 164 -8.29 -10.41 -35.13
CA GLY A 164 -9.35 -11.38 -34.90
C GLY A 164 -10.43 -10.93 -33.90
N LYS A 165 -10.19 -9.85 -33.12
CA LYS A 165 -11.08 -9.36 -32.04
C LYS A 165 -11.66 -10.48 -31.17
N GLU A 166 -10.81 -11.42 -30.77
CA GLU A 166 -11.22 -12.60 -30.00
C GLU A 166 -10.87 -12.44 -28.51
N PHE A 167 -11.70 -13.04 -27.66
CA PHE A 167 -11.44 -13.15 -26.23
C PHE A 167 -10.45 -14.28 -25.97
N ARG A 168 -9.42 -14.00 -25.18
CA ARG A 168 -8.33 -14.96 -24.89
C ARG A 168 -8.23 -15.20 -23.41
N SER A 169 -8.00 -16.44 -23.00
CA SER A 169 -7.78 -16.77 -21.60
C SER A 169 -6.50 -16.11 -21.08
N ALA A 170 -6.62 -15.43 -19.93
CA ALA A 170 -5.50 -14.82 -19.20
C ALA A 170 -4.68 -15.87 -18.45
N LEU A 171 -5.38 -16.86 -17.88
CA LEU A 171 -4.84 -18.00 -17.15
C LEU A 171 -5.59 -19.25 -17.62
N LYS A 172 -4.92 -20.06 -18.46
CA LYS A 172 -5.58 -21.19 -19.10
C LYS A 172 -5.91 -22.27 -18.07
N GLY A 173 -7.21 -22.55 -17.91
CA GLY A 173 -7.70 -23.62 -17.02
C GLY A 173 -7.83 -23.22 -15.55
N ILE A 174 -7.61 -21.94 -15.22
CA ILE A 174 -7.76 -21.44 -13.85
C ILE A 174 -9.08 -20.65 -13.73
N THR A 175 -9.86 -20.98 -12.72
CA THR A 175 -11.03 -20.21 -12.29
C THR A 175 -10.80 -19.74 -10.87
N ILE A 176 -10.91 -18.44 -10.65
CA ILE A 176 -10.73 -17.84 -9.32
C ILE A 176 -12.10 -17.42 -8.76
N PRO A 177 -12.27 -17.37 -7.43
CA PRO A 177 -13.38 -16.63 -6.84
C PRO A 177 -13.43 -15.18 -7.36
N VAL A 178 -14.63 -14.58 -7.40
CA VAL A 178 -14.78 -13.18 -7.77
C VAL A 178 -13.88 -12.31 -6.87
N PRO A 179 -12.99 -11.48 -7.43
CA PRO A 179 -12.09 -10.65 -6.63
C PRO A 179 -12.86 -9.73 -5.70
N GLU A 180 -12.54 -9.79 -4.41
CA GLU A 180 -13.07 -8.83 -3.42
C GLU A 180 -12.57 -7.42 -3.71
N LYS A 181 -11.35 -7.32 -4.25
CA LYS A 181 -10.71 -6.04 -4.55
C LYS A 181 -9.86 -6.13 -5.81
N VAL A 182 -10.02 -5.12 -6.66
CA VAL A 182 -9.16 -4.85 -7.80
C VAL A 182 -8.50 -3.50 -7.55
N THR A 183 -7.18 -3.43 -7.60
CA THR A 183 -6.45 -2.19 -7.27
C THR A 183 -5.26 -2.00 -8.20
N LEU A 184 -5.07 -0.76 -8.63
CA LEU A 184 -3.88 -0.31 -9.36
C LEU A 184 -2.89 0.29 -8.37
N ALA A 185 -1.66 -0.21 -8.34
CA ALA A 185 -0.60 0.32 -7.48
C ALA A 185 0.76 0.18 -8.18
N ASN A 186 1.50 1.29 -8.28
CA ASN A 186 2.76 1.39 -9.04
C ASN A 186 2.64 0.80 -10.46
N ASP A 187 1.58 1.21 -11.16
CA ASP A 187 1.23 0.75 -12.51
C ASP A 187 0.92 -0.75 -12.66
N ASN A 188 1.01 -1.54 -11.59
CA ASN A 188 0.60 -2.94 -11.58
C ASN A 188 -0.87 -3.09 -11.16
N LEU A 189 -1.59 -3.97 -11.83
CA LEU A 189 -2.93 -4.39 -11.42
C LEU A 189 -2.83 -5.57 -10.46
N LEU A 190 -3.40 -5.41 -9.27
CA LEU A 190 -3.57 -6.47 -8.30
C LEU A 190 -5.05 -6.88 -8.25
N LEU A 191 -5.27 -8.18 -8.39
CA LEU A 191 -6.54 -8.83 -8.08
C LEU A 191 -6.33 -9.65 -6.83
N TYR A 192 -7.24 -9.49 -5.89
CA TYR A 192 -7.25 -10.24 -4.65
C TYR A 192 -8.61 -10.90 -4.45
N TYR A 193 -8.60 -12.14 -3.99
CA TYR A 193 -9.78 -12.86 -3.59
C TYR A 193 -9.55 -13.62 -2.28
N SER A 194 -10.59 -13.65 -1.46
CA SER A 194 -10.75 -14.65 -0.41
C SER A 194 -12.16 -15.22 -0.46
N ARG A 195 -12.28 -16.49 -0.08
CA ARG A 195 -13.54 -17.12 0.28
C ARG A 195 -13.41 -17.60 1.71
N THR A 196 -14.33 -17.20 2.55
CA THR A 196 -14.39 -17.60 3.96
C THR A 196 -15.75 -18.21 4.31
N HIS A 197 -15.77 -19.08 5.30
CA HIS A 197 -16.99 -19.54 5.95
C HIS A 197 -16.86 -19.45 7.47
N MET A 198 -18.01 -19.51 8.16
CA MET A 198 -18.06 -19.51 9.62
C MET A 198 -18.25 -20.95 10.11
N GLU A 199 -17.34 -21.43 10.95
CA GLU A 199 -17.42 -22.74 11.61
C GLU A 199 -17.72 -22.56 13.10
N GLU A 200 -18.70 -23.30 13.62
CA GLU A 200 -18.93 -23.36 15.07
C GLU A 200 -17.97 -24.37 15.71
N LYS A 201 -17.15 -23.91 16.65
CA LYS A 201 -16.37 -24.79 17.53
C LYS A 201 -17.02 -24.87 18.90
N GLU A 202 -17.24 -26.09 19.37
CA GLU A 202 -17.64 -26.36 20.74
C GLU A 202 -16.39 -26.61 21.58
N GLU A 203 -16.03 -25.66 22.44
CA GLU A 203 -15.04 -25.84 23.50
C GLU A 203 -15.76 -25.87 24.86
N GLY A 204 -16.20 -27.07 25.28
CA GLY A 204 -16.93 -27.23 26.53
C GLY A 204 -18.36 -26.69 26.44
N ASP A 205 -18.75 -25.80 27.37
CA ASP A 205 -20.09 -25.19 27.42
C ASP A 205 -20.20 -23.87 26.61
N GLU A 206 -19.09 -23.39 26.04
CA GLU A 206 -19.07 -22.17 25.21
C GLU A 206 -19.04 -22.53 23.72
N LYS A 207 -19.96 -21.91 22.97
CA LYS A 207 -19.96 -21.93 21.51
C LYS A 207 -19.19 -20.71 21.01
N THR A 208 -18.08 -20.96 20.32
CA THR A 208 -17.36 -19.93 19.59
C THR A 208 -17.54 -20.14 18.09
N THR A 209 -17.59 -19.05 17.34
CA THR A 209 -17.68 -19.08 15.87
C THR A 209 -16.35 -18.56 15.33
N GLU A 210 -15.69 -19.35 14.49
CA GLU A 210 -14.42 -19.01 13.86
C GLU A 210 -14.64 -18.78 12.36
N GLU A 211 -13.98 -17.78 11.80
CA GLU A 211 -13.97 -17.53 10.36
C GLU A 211 -12.80 -18.30 9.75
N ILE A 212 -13.10 -19.28 8.89
CA ILE A 212 -12.13 -20.14 8.20
C ILE A 212 -11.96 -19.67 6.76
N VAL A 213 -10.72 -19.66 6.25
CA VAL A 213 -10.40 -19.29 4.85
C VAL A 213 -10.36 -20.55 3.99
N ASP A 214 -11.32 -20.69 3.08
CA ASP A 214 -11.45 -21.84 2.16
C ASP A 214 -10.59 -21.69 0.91
N ALA A 215 -10.48 -20.45 0.42
CA ALA A 215 -9.65 -20.13 -0.71
C ALA A 215 -9.12 -18.71 -0.57
N SER A 216 -7.88 -18.48 -0.99
CA SER A 216 -7.33 -17.13 -1.05
C SER A 216 -6.23 -17.07 -2.08
N GLY A 217 -6.07 -15.94 -2.72
CA GLY A 217 -5.02 -15.80 -3.71
C GLY A 217 -4.89 -14.39 -4.23
N TYR A 218 -3.83 -14.19 -5.00
CA TYR A 218 -3.62 -12.96 -5.72
C TYR A 218 -3.22 -13.24 -7.16
N VAL A 219 -3.53 -12.29 -8.02
CA VAL A 219 -3.03 -12.25 -9.40
C VAL A 219 -2.49 -10.85 -9.65
N ILE A 220 -1.25 -10.75 -10.13
CA ILE A 220 -0.59 -9.47 -10.41
C ILE A 220 -0.29 -9.38 -11.89
N TYR A 221 -0.69 -8.28 -12.49
CA TYR A 221 -0.33 -7.90 -13.85
C TYR A 221 0.49 -6.62 -13.85
N ASP A 222 1.42 -6.50 -14.79
CA ASP A 222 2.15 -5.25 -15.04
C ASP A 222 1.26 -4.19 -15.73
N SER A 223 1.84 -3.01 -15.97
CA SER A 223 1.18 -1.88 -16.63
C SER A 223 0.73 -2.15 -18.07
N GLU A 224 1.24 -3.22 -18.69
CA GLU A 224 0.91 -3.67 -20.04
C GLU A 224 -0.05 -4.87 -20.03
N GLY A 225 -0.54 -5.27 -18.85
CA GLY A 225 -1.44 -6.41 -18.66
C GLY A 225 -0.76 -7.76 -18.91
N SER A 226 0.54 -7.87 -18.63
CA SER A 226 1.27 -9.14 -18.63
C SER A 226 1.29 -9.70 -17.21
N LEU A 227 1.08 -11.01 -17.07
CA LEU A 227 1.10 -11.67 -15.76
C LEU A 227 2.51 -11.57 -15.16
N LEU A 228 2.63 -10.94 -14.00
CA LEU A 228 3.87 -10.87 -13.24
C LEU A 228 3.96 -12.03 -12.26
N ASP A 229 2.88 -12.26 -11.53
CA ASP A 229 2.87 -13.18 -10.41
C ASP A 229 1.44 -13.66 -10.12
N HIS A 230 1.33 -14.86 -9.56
CA HIS A 230 0.07 -15.38 -9.06
C HIS A 230 0.33 -16.47 -8.03
N GLU A 231 -0.52 -16.50 -7.02
CA GLU A 231 -0.50 -17.53 -6.00
C GLU A 231 -1.93 -17.83 -5.59
N GLU A 232 -2.21 -19.11 -5.43
CA GLU A 232 -3.53 -19.62 -5.09
C GLU A 232 -3.40 -20.62 -3.95
N TYR A 233 -4.25 -20.43 -2.97
CA TYR A 233 -4.58 -21.42 -1.97
C TYR A 233 -6.02 -21.86 -2.19
N ASP A 234 -6.24 -23.14 -2.46
CA ASP A 234 -7.56 -23.78 -2.50
C ASP A 234 -7.49 -25.09 -1.71
N THR A 235 -8.43 -25.28 -0.79
CA THR A 235 -8.51 -26.51 0.02
C THR A 235 -9.23 -27.64 -0.71
N ASP A 236 -9.10 -27.75 -2.04
CA ASP A 236 -9.83 -28.75 -2.83
C ASP A 236 -9.61 -30.15 -2.21
N PRO A 237 -10.66 -30.79 -1.66
CA PRO A 237 -10.53 -32.02 -0.89
C PRO A 237 -10.02 -33.21 -1.71
N ASP A 238 -10.02 -33.11 -3.04
CA ASP A 238 -9.62 -34.17 -3.95
C ASP A 238 -8.11 -34.14 -4.30
N GLU A 239 -7.38 -33.07 -3.96
CA GLU A 239 -5.93 -32.98 -4.17
C GLU A 239 -5.16 -33.04 -2.84
N ALA A 240 -4.31 -34.07 -2.70
CA ALA A 240 -3.40 -34.20 -1.58
C ALA A 240 -2.25 -33.18 -1.69
N HIS A 241 -2.56 -31.90 -1.50
CA HIS A 241 -1.54 -30.86 -1.38
C HIS A 241 -0.85 -30.97 -0.02
N GLU A 242 0.47 -30.74 0.01
CA GLU A 242 1.10 -30.26 1.25
C GLU A 242 0.32 -29.01 1.66
N ILE A 243 -0.06 -28.93 2.93
CA ILE A 243 -0.86 -27.82 3.43
C ILE A 243 -0.01 -26.55 3.33
N ASP A 244 -0.15 -25.82 2.23
CA ASP A 244 0.35 -24.45 2.12
C ASP A 244 -0.46 -23.56 3.08
N THR A 245 0.19 -22.57 3.68
CA THR A 245 -0.55 -21.64 4.56
C THR A 245 -1.41 -20.74 3.67
N PRO A 246 -2.70 -20.52 3.96
CA PRO A 246 -3.51 -19.58 3.18
C PRO A 246 -2.84 -18.21 3.12
N LEU A 247 -3.04 -17.51 2.00
CA LEU A 247 -2.56 -16.14 1.84
C LEU A 247 -3.16 -15.21 2.90
N GLY A 248 -4.40 -15.47 3.30
CA GLY A 248 -5.15 -14.71 4.30
C GLY A 248 -6.03 -13.61 3.71
N LYS A 249 -6.77 -12.93 4.59
CA LYS A 249 -7.66 -11.81 4.26
C LYS A 249 -6.87 -10.55 3.93
N TYR A 250 -7.26 -9.81 2.89
CA TYR A 250 -6.67 -8.50 2.59
C TYR A 250 -6.83 -7.52 3.76
N VAL A 251 -5.75 -6.85 4.14
CA VAL A 251 -5.73 -5.79 5.15
C VAL A 251 -5.52 -4.42 4.49
N ILE A 252 -4.39 -4.24 3.81
CA ILE A 252 -4.05 -2.96 3.14
C ILE A 252 -3.16 -3.21 1.93
N SER A 253 -3.24 -2.31 0.95
CA SER A 253 -2.27 -2.17 -0.14
C SER A 253 -1.73 -0.76 -0.10
N THR A 254 -0.42 -0.65 -0.17
CA THR A 254 0.32 0.60 -0.26
C THR A 254 1.18 0.56 -1.53
N ASP A 255 2.06 1.54 -1.71
CA ASP A 255 2.93 1.62 -2.88
C ASP A 255 3.84 0.40 -2.99
N ASN A 256 4.50 0.02 -1.89
CA ASN A 256 5.50 -1.06 -1.93
C ASN A 256 4.99 -2.38 -1.36
N PHE A 257 3.86 -2.42 -0.67
CA PHE A 257 3.42 -3.62 0.04
C PHE A 257 1.94 -3.94 -0.13
N ILE A 258 1.62 -5.21 0.08
CA ILE A 258 0.27 -5.68 0.33
C ILE A 258 0.33 -6.52 1.59
N VAL A 259 -0.55 -6.24 2.55
CA VAL A 259 -0.62 -6.97 3.82
C VAL A 259 -1.88 -7.81 3.81
N PHE A 260 -1.71 -9.10 4.10
CA PHE A 260 -2.76 -10.08 4.29
C PHE A 260 -2.68 -10.65 5.70
N GLN A 261 -3.82 -11.07 6.22
CA GLN A 261 -3.89 -11.62 7.56
C GLN A 261 -4.99 -12.66 7.64
N GLY A 262 -4.72 -13.79 8.28
CA GLY A 262 -5.74 -14.79 8.56
C GLY A 262 -5.44 -15.53 9.84
N GLU A 263 -6.19 -16.61 10.03
CA GLU A 263 -5.96 -17.59 11.07
C GLU A 263 -5.86 -18.96 10.41
N PHE A 264 -4.85 -19.73 10.77
CA PHE A 264 -4.63 -21.08 10.23
C PHE A 264 -4.31 -22.03 11.37
N ASN A 265 -5.10 -23.10 11.52
CA ASN A 265 -4.99 -24.04 12.64
C ASN A 265 -5.00 -23.35 14.02
N GLY A 266 -5.87 -22.37 14.22
CA GLY A 266 -5.99 -21.62 15.48
C GLY A 266 -4.81 -20.67 15.76
N LYS A 267 -3.97 -20.38 14.76
CA LYS A 267 -2.83 -19.46 14.88
C LYS A 267 -2.99 -18.29 13.91
N PRO A 268 -2.97 -17.03 14.39
CA PRO A 268 -2.96 -15.89 13.51
C PRO A 268 -1.66 -15.88 12.69
N PHE A 269 -1.78 -15.47 11.43
CA PHE A 269 -0.63 -15.24 10.57
C PHE A 269 -0.81 -13.92 9.82
N THR A 270 0.30 -13.31 9.40
CA THR A 270 0.29 -12.11 8.57
C THR A 270 1.27 -12.30 7.43
N ASN A 271 0.79 -12.22 6.20
CA ASN A 271 1.63 -12.30 5.02
C ASN A 271 1.79 -10.91 4.42
N ILE A 272 3.00 -10.60 3.96
CA ILE A 272 3.34 -9.33 3.34
C ILE A 272 3.95 -9.63 1.98
N TYR A 273 3.28 -9.15 0.95
CA TYR A 273 3.83 -9.15 -0.39
C TYR A 273 4.65 -7.88 -0.60
N SER A 274 5.93 -8.04 -0.92
CA SER A 274 6.81 -6.94 -1.33
C SER A 274 6.75 -6.76 -2.85
N ARG A 275 6.15 -5.65 -3.29
CA ARG A 275 5.98 -5.31 -4.71
C ARG A 275 7.31 -5.02 -5.41
N LYS A 276 8.32 -4.56 -4.66
CA LYS A 276 9.65 -4.28 -5.21
C LYS A 276 10.42 -5.54 -5.57
N TYR A 277 10.20 -6.62 -4.83
CA TYR A 277 10.92 -7.88 -4.98
C TYR A 277 10.05 -9.01 -5.57
N ASN A 278 8.76 -8.76 -5.72
CA ASN A 278 7.75 -9.75 -6.11
C ASN A 278 7.84 -11.00 -5.23
N GLU A 279 7.77 -10.80 -3.92
CA GLU A 279 7.97 -11.88 -2.95
C GLU A 279 6.95 -11.77 -1.82
N LEU A 280 6.26 -12.88 -1.55
CA LEU A 280 5.41 -13.06 -0.38
C LEU A 280 6.26 -13.55 0.81
N ARG A 281 6.04 -12.94 1.98
CA ARG A 281 6.70 -13.35 3.22
C ARG A 281 5.72 -13.40 4.36
N SER A 282 5.82 -14.42 5.20
CA SER A 282 5.06 -14.51 6.44
C SER A 282 5.82 -13.83 7.57
N ILE A 283 5.18 -12.91 8.27
CA ILE A 283 5.63 -12.41 9.57
C ILE A 283 4.80 -13.05 10.68
N GLU A 284 5.49 -13.58 11.68
CA GLU A 284 4.84 -14.18 12.83
C GLU A 284 4.37 -13.06 13.78
N LEU A 285 3.07 -12.88 13.91
CA LEU A 285 2.42 -12.01 14.90
C LEU A 285 1.50 -12.86 15.76
N ALA A 286 1.56 -12.65 17.07
CA ALA A 286 0.73 -13.35 18.06
C ALA A 286 -0.72 -12.85 18.07
N SER A 287 -0.97 -11.65 17.55
CA SER A 287 -2.28 -10.99 17.59
C SER A 287 -2.70 -10.47 16.22
N LYS A 288 -4.01 -10.23 16.05
CA LYS A 288 -4.54 -9.64 14.82
C LYS A 288 -4.01 -8.21 14.61
N VAL A 289 -3.75 -7.84 13.36
CA VAL A 289 -3.29 -6.50 12.98
C VAL A 289 -4.38 -5.49 13.30
N SER A 290 -4.05 -4.47 14.09
CA SER A 290 -4.94 -3.36 14.42
C SER A 290 -4.75 -2.16 13.49
N SER A 291 -3.53 -1.98 12.96
CA SER A 291 -3.24 -0.99 11.93
C SER A 291 -2.00 -1.38 11.13
N ALA A 292 -2.01 -1.10 9.82
CA ALA A 292 -0.84 -1.20 8.96
C ALA A 292 -0.74 0.08 8.13
N GLU A 293 0.45 0.68 8.07
CA GLU A 293 0.71 1.93 7.36
C GLU A 293 2.13 1.93 6.78
N GLU A 294 2.26 2.29 5.51
CA GLU A 294 3.55 2.51 4.90
C GLU A 294 3.96 3.98 5.05
N ASN A 295 5.16 4.23 5.54
CA ASN A 295 5.69 5.57 5.55
C ASN A 295 6.32 5.96 4.22
N VAL A 296 6.52 7.26 4.03
CA VAL A 296 7.07 7.82 2.79
C VAL A 296 8.48 7.34 2.43
N ASP A 297 9.21 6.74 3.37
CA ASP A 297 10.54 6.17 3.17
C ASP A 297 10.50 4.68 2.80
N GLY A 298 9.31 4.09 2.60
CA GLY A 298 9.14 2.72 2.15
C GLY A 298 9.17 1.68 3.26
N PHE A 299 8.87 2.07 4.50
CA PHE A 299 8.78 1.16 5.64
C PHE A 299 7.32 0.93 6.01
N MET A 300 6.92 -0.34 5.99
CA MET A 300 5.62 -0.78 6.47
C MET A 300 5.66 -0.95 8.00
N LEU A 301 4.89 -0.13 8.71
CA LEU A 301 4.64 -0.25 10.14
C LEU A 301 3.35 -1.04 10.36
N ILE A 302 3.44 -2.13 11.11
CA ILE A 302 2.30 -2.96 11.50
C ILE A 302 2.20 -2.93 13.02
N LYS A 303 1.00 -2.63 13.54
CA LYS A 303 0.69 -2.65 14.96
C LYS A 303 -0.38 -3.70 15.21
N THR A 304 -0.24 -4.42 16.31
CA THR A 304 -1.31 -5.24 16.89
C THR A 304 -1.72 -4.63 18.23
N ALA A 305 -2.48 -5.34 19.04
CA ALA A 305 -2.78 -4.89 20.41
C ALA A 305 -1.54 -4.81 21.31
N ASP A 306 -0.53 -5.65 21.05
CA ASP A 306 0.60 -5.88 21.95
C ASP A 306 1.94 -6.08 21.24
N GLU A 307 1.96 -6.03 19.92
CA GLU A 307 3.16 -6.15 19.07
C GLU A 307 3.32 -4.94 18.15
N LEU A 308 4.56 -4.75 17.71
CA LEU A 308 4.92 -3.77 16.70
C LEU A 308 5.91 -4.40 15.74
N ALA A 309 5.61 -4.35 14.45
CA ALA A 309 6.50 -4.79 13.40
C ALA A 309 6.83 -3.65 12.43
N VAL A 310 8.08 -3.60 11.98
CA VAL A 310 8.51 -2.73 10.88
C VAL A 310 9.17 -3.59 9.82
N VAL A 311 8.65 -3.52 8.60
CA VAL A 311 9.14 -4.25 7.45
C VAL A 311 9.62 -3.25 6.41
N SER A 312 10.85 -3.45 5.96
CA SER A 312 11.43 -2.67 4.87
C SER A 312 11.27 -3.38 3.55
N ASP A 313 11.29 -2.60 2.48
CA ASP A 313 11.23 -3.13 1.12
C ASP A 313 12.36 -4.14 0.90
N SER A 314 13.57 -3.86 1.40
CA SER A 314 14.77 -4.71 1.30
C SER A 314 14.70 -6.01 2.11
N GLY A 315 13.58 -6.31 2.76
CA GLY A 315 13.38 -7.54 3.52
C GLY A 315 13.96 -7.55 4.92
N ASN A 316 14.47 -6.42 5.42
CA ASN A 316 14.78 -6.31 6.85
C ASN A 316 13.48 -6.15 7.63
N GLU A 317 13.32 -6.95 8.68
CA GLU A 317 12.21 -6.87 9.61
C GLU A 317 12.69 -6.59 11.04
N LEU A 318 11.84 -5.91 11.79
CA LEU A 318 11.93 -5.80 13.23
C LEU A 318 10.56 -6.17 13.78
N VAL A 319 10.48 -7.25 14.56
CA VAL A 319 9.25 -7.65 15.25
C VAL A 319 9.48 -7.55 16.76
N LEU A 320 8.70 -6.68 17.41
CA LEU A 320 8.70 -6.52 18.86
C LEU A 320 7.55 -7.34 19.43
N LYS A 321 7.90 -8.47 20.03
CA LYS A 321 6.95 -9.40 20.66
C LYS A 321 6.38 -8.84 21.97
N PRO A 322 5.23 -9.37 22.45
CA PRO A 322 4.55 -8.85 23.63
C PRO A 322 5.45 -8.87 24.87
N SER A 323 5.55 -7.73 25.54
CA SER A 323 6.28 -7.61 26.81
C SER A 323 5.78 -6.44 27.64
N LYS A 324 6.03 -6.49 28.96
CA LYS A 324 5.68 -5.37 29.87
C LYS A 324 6.38 -4.06 29.47
N GLN A 325 7.61 -4.14 28.94
CA GLN A 325 8.34 -2.97 28.46
C GLN A 325 7.71 -2.41 27.19
N LEU A 326 7.31 -3.27 26.25
CA LEU A 326 6.66 -2.85 25.01
C LEU A 326 5.31 -2.23 25.28
N SER A 327 4.45 -2.85 26.11
CA SER A 327 3.17 -2.27 26.51
C SER A 327 3.34 -0.86 27.09
N LYS A 328 4.27 -0.68 28.04
CA LYS A 328 4.58 0.64 28.60
C LYS A 328 5.13 1.63 27.56
N ALA A 329 5.85 1.16 26.56
CA ALA A 329 6.35 2.00 25.47
C ALA A 329 5.22 2.42 24.53
N LEU A 330 4.32 1.51 24.16
CA LEU A 330 3.14 1.78 23.33
C LEU A 330 2.21 2.79 24.00
N ASP A 331 1.98 2.68 25.32
CA ASP A 331 1.21 3.66 26.09
C ASP A 331 1.83 5.07 26.00
N GLN A 332 3.16 5.16 26.06
CA GLN A 332 3.87 6.44 25.94
C GLN A 332 3.88 7.00 24.52
N LEU A 333 3.70 6.16 23.50
CA LEU A 333 3.57 6.54 22.09
C LEU A 333 2.11 6.83 21.69
N TYR A 334 1.16 6.74 22.61
CA TYR A 334 -0.23 7.10 22.32
C TYR A 334 -0.33 8.52 21.76
N GLY A 335 -1.00 8.66 20.61
CA GLY A 335 -1.09 9.91 19.84
C GLY A 335 0.07 10.19 18.87
N TYR A 336 1.10 9.32 18.82
CA TYR A 336 2.19 9.39 17.84
C TYR A 336 2.02 8.25 16.83
N GLY A 337 1.09 8.44 15.89
CA GLY A 337 0.65 7.41 14.95
C GLY A 337 1.67 7.08 13.87
N TYR A 338 2.41 8.09 13.39
CA TYR A 338 3.13 8.04 12.12
C TYR A 338 4.60 7.70 12.31
N LEU A 339 5.12 6.63 11.68
CA LEU A 339 6.55 6.33 11.66
C LEU A 339 7.26 7.22 10.64
N VAL A 340 8.05 8.19 11.09
CA VAL A 340 8.72 9.17 10.20
C VAL A 340 10.21 8.86 9.96
N ASP A 341 10.80 7.97 10.75
CA ASP A 341 12.16 7.48 10.55
C ASP A 341 12.38 6.13 11.23
N TYR A 342 13.21 5.29 10.62
CA TYR A 342 13.60 3.99 11.13
C TYR A 342 15.08 3.73 10.87
N CYS A 343 15.77 3.27 11.91
CA CYS A 343 17.16 2.84 11.83
C CYS A 343 17.33 1.55 12.62
N ASN A 344 17.80 0.49 11.98
CA ASN A 344 18.16 -0.77 12.64
C ASN A 344 19.62 -1.13 12.34
N LYS A 345 20.39 -1.39 13.40
CA LYS A 345 21.80 -1.78 13.36
C LYS A 345 22.04 -3.12 14.05
N GLY A 346 21.03 -4.00 14.04
CA GLY A 346 21.05 -5.32 14.66
C GLY A 346 20.84 -5.26 16.16
N ARG A 347 21.88 -4.93 16.93
CA ARG A 347 21.77 -4.84 18.41
C ARG A 347 21.05 -3.61 18.92
N TYR A 348 20.76 -2.67 18.04
CA TYR A 348 20.18 -1.39 18.38
C TYR A 348 19.26 -0.94 17.26
N PHE A 349 18.09 -0.43 17.63
CA PHE A 349 17.17 0.21 16.69
C PHE A 349 16.58 1.50 17.26
N ILE A 350 16.16 2.36 16.34
CA ILE A 350 15.46 3.60 16.59
C ILE A 350 14.23 3.63 15.69
N LEU A 351 13.07 3.85 16.30
CA LEU A 351 11.82 4.17 15.63
C LEU A 351 11.41 5.57 16.05
N THR A 352 11.25 6.47 15.08
CA THR A 352 10.84 7.84 15.35
C THR A 352 9.41 8.03 14.90
N PHE A 353 8.54 8.39 15.83
CA PHE A 353 7.12 8.61 15.60
C PHE A 353 6.76 10.08 15.68
N ALA A 354 5.84 10.52 14.84
CA ALA A 354 5.25 11.86 14.89
C ALA A 354 3.78 11.80 15.29
N SER A 355 3.30 12.85 15.94
CA SER A 355 1.87 13.15 16.09
C SER A 355 1.37 14.00 14.91
N ASP A 356 0.06 14.18 14.84
CA ASP A 356 -0.58 15.09 13.86
C ASP A 356 -0.08 16.54 13.98
N SER A 357 0.43 16.94 15.14
CA SER A 357 0.96 18.28 15.40
C SER A 357 2.47 18.40 15.14
N TYR A 358 3.09 17.39 14.51
CA TYR A 358 4.54 17.29 14.27
C TYR A 358 5.40 17.25 15.53
N GLU A 359 4.81 16.93 16.69
CA GLU A 359 5.60 16.54 17.84
C GLU A 359 6.19 15.16 17.60
N VAL A 360 7.41 14.94 18.07
CA VAL A 360 8.16 13.72 17.79
C VAL A 360 8.49 12.99 19.09
N LYS A 361 8.34 11.66 19.08
CA LYS A 361 8.86 10.75 20.09
C LYS A 361 9.69 9.66 19.45
N THR A 362 10.66 9.15 20.20
CA THR A 362 11.58 8.15 19.70
C THR A 362 11.55 6.92 20.58
N LEU A 363 11.21 5.76 20.01
CA LEU A 363 11.39 4.46 20.65
C LEU A 363 12.75 3.90 20.28
N LYS A 364 13.61 3.73 21.29
CA LYS A 364 14.91 3.10 21.16
C LYS A 364 14.86 1.71 21.77
N GLY A 365 15.38 0.73 21.04
CA GLY A 365 15.59 -0.61 21.54
C GLY A 365 17.05 -1.01 21.50
N THR A 366 17.53 -1.65 22.57
CA THR A 366 18.87 -2.22 22.63
C THR A 366 18.79 -3.67 23.09
N PHE A 367 19.37 -4.58 22.30
CA PHE A 367 19.52 -5.98 22.66
C PHE A 367 20.79 -6.16 23.49
N THR A 368 20.60 -6.39 24.78
CA THR A 368 21.67 -6.65 25.75
C THR A 368 21.84 -8.16 25.94
N SER A 369 23.09 -8.61 26.15
CA SER A 369 23.39 -10.05 26.28
C SER A 369 22.92 -10.66 27.60
N ASP A 370 22.67 -9.81 28.59
CA ASP A 370 22.38 -10.13 29.99
C ASP A 370 20.90 -9.93 30.37
N ILE A 371 20.26 -8.88 29.85
CA ILE A 371 18.88 -8.49 30.23
C ILE A 371 17.89 -8.68 29.05
N GLY A 372 18.40 -8.95 27.85
CA GLY A 372 17.60 -9.03 26.63
C GLY A 372 17.26 -7.65 26.08
N LEU A 373 16.08 -7.51 25.47
CA LEU A 373 15.63 -6.26 24.87
C LEU A 373 15.27 -5.22 25.94
N VAL A 374 15.91 -4.05 25.85
CA VAL A 374 15.59 -2.87 26.66
C VAL A 374 14.98 -1.82 25.76
N LEU A 375 13.79 -1.33 26.13
CA LEU A 375 13.06 -0.29 25.40
C LEU A 375 13.05 1.04 26.18
N THR A 376 13.23 2.15 25.48
CA THR A 376 13.15 3.50 26.05
C THR A 376 12.42 4.41 25.06
N VAL A 377 11.47 5.22 25.57
CA VAL A 377 10.79 6.25 24.80
C VAL A 377 11.34 7.61 25.25
N GLU A 378 11.75 8.42 24.28
CA GLU A 378 12.27 9.78 24.47
C GLU A 378 11.43 10.83 23.75
#